data_AF-A0A2T7EJK7-F1
#
_entry.id   AF-A0A2T7EJK7-F1
#
_cell.length_a   1.000
_cell.length_b   1.000
_cell.length_c   1.000
_cell.angle_alpha   90.00
_cell.angle_beta   90.00
_cell.angle_gamma   90.00
#
_symmetry.space_group_name_H-M   'P 1'
#
loop_
_entity.id
_entity.type
_entity.pdbx_description
1 polymer ?
#
loop_
_entity_poly.entity_id
_entity_poly.type
_entity_poly.pdbx_seq_one_letter_code
_entity_poly.pdbx_strand_id
1 'polypeptide(L)'
;MLIWSAHGDEKRMLVLFFDRIGWPTSLPTSEKGSFMKSVLREKLKALEEFSASDSLPLRPGVEKFIDDALSEGVPVAILAAYGRNGEKISRSIVKKLGPERTSKIKIVGKNEVEGSFYGQLVLGKGVTSSLDEQLIKEAQKAASAEKQRIAEEVASILKLSVDITTSESSEKVIAALRAGSEYVGCDVQNCILVAGSQSGVLAAECIGMPCVVVRCSFTARAEFPSAKAVMDGFGGTDLTVSKLLSKKWS
;
A
#
# COMPACT_ATOMS: atom_id res chain seq x y z
N MET A 1 -14.66 -17.60 1.37
CA MET A 1 -13.37 -18.26 1.07
C MET A 1 -12.25 -17.26 1.30
N LEU A 2 -11.50 -17.37 2.40
CA LEU A 2 -10.44 -16.42 2.76
C LEU A 2 -9.09 -16.92 2.22
N ILE A 3 -8.63 -16.24 1.18
CA ILE A 3 -7.38 -16.46 0.45
C ILE A 3 -6.30 -15.61 1.16
N TRP A 4 -5.35 -16.26 1.85
CA TRP A 4 -4.35 -15.62 2.72
C TRP A 4 -3.21 -14.99 1.90
N SER A 5 -3.17 -13.65 1.85
CA SER A 5 -2.13 -12.89 1.14
C SER A 5 -0.73 -13.15 1.69
N ALA A 6 0.02 -14.08 1.09
CA ALA A 6 1.46 -14.14 1.20
C ALA A 6 2.09 -13.21 0.15
N HIS A 7 2.78 -12.17 0.59
CA HIS A 7 3.77 -11.43 -0.21
C HIS A 7 3.32 -10.77 -1.52
N GLY A 8 2.03 -10.43 -1.66
CA GLY A 8 1.58 -9.63 -2.81
C GLY A 8 1.52 -10.39 -4.14
N ASP A 9 1.82 -11.69 -4.16
CA ASP A 9 1.65 -12.53 -5.35
C ASP A 9 0.35 -13.34 -5.25
N GLU A 10 -0.76 -12.64 -5.54
CA GLU A 10 -2.08 -13.24 -5.61
C GLU A 10 -2.16 -14.40 -6.62
N LYS A 11 -1.32 -14.37 -7.66
CA LYS A 11 -1.27 -15.42 -8.69
C LYS A 11 -0.64 -16.68 -8.13
N ARG A 12 0.55 -16.58 -7.52
CA ARG A 12 1.19 -17.74 -6.87
C ARG A 12 0.30 -18.35 -5.80
N MET A 13 -0.41 -17.54 -5.02
CA MET A 13 -1.30 -18.08 -4.01
C MET A 13 -2.47 -18.87 -4.59
N LEU A 14 -3.06 -18.38 -5.69
CA LEU A 14 -4.11 -19.13 -6.39
C LEU A 14 -3.58 -20.45 -6.94
N VAL A 15 -2.36 -20.46 -7.49
CA VAL A 15 -1.69 -21.69 -7.95
C VAL A 15 -1.54 -22.68 -6.80
N LEU A 16 -0.94 -22.27 -5.68
CA LEU A 16 -0.75 -23.13 -4.51
C LEU A 16 -2.07 -23.64 -3.93
N PHE A 17 -3.11 -22.80 -3.95
CA PHE A 17 -4.44 -23.20 -3.52
C PHE A 17 -4.99 -24.32 -4.42
N PHE A 18 -5.05 -24.10 -5.74
CA PHE A 18 -5.57 -25.10 -6.68
C PHE A 18 -4.69 -26.35 -6.79
N ASP A 19 -3.38 -26.24 -6.59
CA ASP A 19 -2.48 -27.40 -6.51
C ASP A 19 -2.76 -28.24 -5.26
N ARG A 20 -3.15 -27.60 -4.14
CA ARG A 20 -3.50 -28.31 -2.90
C ARG A 20 -4.90 -28.91 -2.93
N ILE A 21 -5.90 -28.17 -3.43
CA ILE A 21 -7.32 -28.60 -3.39
C ILE A 21 -7.78 -29.31 -4.66
N GLY A 22 -6.99 -29.26 -5.72
CA GLY A 22 -7.34 -29.75 -7.05
C GLY A 22 -7.84 -28.63 -7.98
N TRP A 23 -7.41 -28.70 -9.24
CA TRP A 23 -7.92 -27.84 -10.30
C TRP A 23 -9.30 -28.32 -10.78
N PRO A 24 -10.17 -27.43 -11.28
CA PRO A 24 -11.44 -27.83 -11.88
C PRO A 24 -11.24 -28.87 -12.98
N THR A 25 -11.98 -29.97 -12.93
CA THR A 25 -11.82 -31.12 -13.85
C THR A 25 -12.13 -30.77 -15.30
N SER A 26 -12.95 -29.75 -15.55
CA SER A 26 -13.28 -29.24 -16.88
C SER A 26 -12.24 -28.27 -17.45
N LEU A 27 -11.16 -27.97 -16.73
CA LEU A 27 -10.17 -26.97 -17.13
C LEU A 27 -8.91 -27.64 -17.72
N PRO A 28 -8.65 -27.49 -19.03
CA PRO A 28 -7.40 -27.97 -19.63
C PRO A 28 -6.18 -27.30 -19.01
N THR A 29 -5.05 -28.02 -18.94
CA THR A 29 -3.79 -27.49 -18.40
C THR A 29 -3.31 -26.24 -19.13
N SER A 30 -3.56 -26.13 -20.44
CA SER A 30 -3.24 -24.96 -21.26
C SER A 30 -4.03 -23.70 -20.87
N GLU A 31 -5.21 -23.85 -20.24
CA GLU A 31 -6.12 -22.75 -19.93
C GLU A 31 -6.01 -22.24 -18.49
N LYS A 32 -5.22 -22.91 -17.64
CA LYS A 32 -5.01 -22.51 -16.23
C LYS A 32 -4.66 -21.04 -16.07
N GLY A 33 -3.83 -20.50 -16.95
CA GLY A 33 -3.44 -19.09 -16.92
C GLY A 33 -4.60 -18.12 -17.24
N SER A 34 -5.47 -18.48 -18.19
CA SER A 34 -6.66 -17.68 -18.55
C SER A 34 -7.69 -17.70 -17.41
N PHE A 35 -7.91 -18.88 -16.83
CA PHE A 35 -8.78 -19.08 -15.67
C PHE A 35 -8.33 -18.26 -14.46
N MET A 36 -7.03 -18.23 -14.15
CA MET A 36 -6.51 -17.39 -13.07
C MET A 36 -6.80 -15.90 -13.30
N LYS A 37 -6.65 -15.43 -14.55
CA LYS A 37 -6.96 -14.03 -14.90
C LYS A 37 -8.45 -13.73 -14.73
N SER A 38 -9.34 -14.64 -15.10
CA SER A 38 -10.78 -14.45 -14.91
C SER A 38 -11.14 -14.43 -13.42
N VAL A 39 -10.61 -15.35 -12.61
CA VAL A 39 -10.82 -15.37 -11.16
C VAL A 39 -10.36 -14.07 -10.50
N LEU A 40 -9.16 -13.58 -10.83
CA LEU A 40 -8.65 -12.31 -10.29
C LEU A 40 -9.49 -11.10 -10.73
N ARG A 41 -9.98 -11.11 -11.97
CA ARG A 41 -10.87 -10.06 -12.50
C ARG A 41 -12.21 -10.04 -11.77
N GLU A 42 -12.86 -11.19 -11.61
CA GLU A 42 -14.14 -11.28 -10.87
C GLU A 42 -13.95 -10.93 -9.39
N LYS A 43 -12.85 -11.36 -8.76
CA LYS A 43 -12.48 -10.93 -7.41
C LYS A 43 -12.37 -9.41 -7.31
N LEU A 44 -11.67 -8.78 -8.26
CA LEU A 44 -11.49 -7.32 -8.25
C LEU A 44 -12.83 -6.61 -8.41
N LYS A 45 -13.68 -7.07 -9.33
CA LYS A 45 -15.03 -6.54 -9.54
C LYS A 45 -15.88 -6.62 -8.27
N ALA A 46 -15.94 -7.79 -7.64
CA ALA A 46 -16.67 -7.97 -6.38
C ALA A 46 -16.11 -7.10 -5.25
N LEU A 47 -14.79 -6.93 -5.18
CA LEU A 47 -14.15 -6.05 -4.20
C LEU A 47 -14.50 -4.57 -4.42
N GLU A 48 -14.59 -4.14 -5.68
CA GLU A 48 -14.98 -2.77 -6.02
C GLU A 48 -16.45 -2.48 -5.71
N GLU A 49 -17.34 -3.43 -6.04
CA GLU A 49 -18.76 -3.36 -5.68
C GLU A 49 -18.93 -3.32 -4.15
N PHE A 50 -18.20 -4.18 -3.43
CA PHE A 50 -18.21 -4.19 -1.96
C PHE A 50 -17.66 -2.89 -1.37
N SER A 51 -16.58 -2.34 -1.93
CA SER A 51 -16.01 -1.05 -1.49
C SER A 51 -16.96 0.12 -1.75
N ALA A 52 -17.77 0.05 -2.82
CA ALA A 52 -18.76 1.08 -3.14
C ALA A 52 -19.99 1.04 -2.22
N SER A 53 -20.26 -0.10 -1.56
CA SER A 53 -21.43 -0.26 -0.68
C SER A 53 -21.36 0.52 0.64
N ASP A 54 -20.28 1.26 0.90
CA ASP A 54 -19.98 2.02 2.13
C ASP A 54 -20.05 1.23 3.45
N SER A 55 -20.32 -0.07 3.41
CA SER A 55 -20.61 -0.94 4.54
C SER A 55 -19.42 -1.22 5.48
N LEU A 56 -18.20 -0.86 5.07
CA LEU A 56 -16.98 -1.16 5.82
C LEU A 56 -16.77 -0.23 7.03
N PRO A 57 -16.89 -0.69 8.28
CA PRO A 57 -16.65 0.18 9.43
C PRO A 57 -15.19 0.65 9.50
N LEU A 58 -14.97 1.82 10.10
CA LEU A 58 -13.63 2.19 10.56
C LEU A 58 -13.18 1.19 11.63
N ARG A 59 -11.87 0.99 11.75
CA ARG A 59 -11.34 0.16 12.83
C ARG A 59 -11.73 0.77 14.18
N PRO A 60 -12.14 -0.05 15.16
CA PRO A 60 -12.41 0.42 16.51
C PRO A 60 -11.25 1.23 17.07
N GLY A 61 -11.55 2.38 17.66
CA GLY A 61 -10.56 3.27 18.29
C GLY A 61 -9.86 4.25 17.35
N VAL A 62 -10.00 4.14 16.01
CA VAL A 62 -9.34 5.07 15.07
C VAL A 62 -9.85 6.49 15.21
N GLU A 63 -11.15 6.69 15.36
CA GLU A 63 -11.73 8.04 15.49
C GLU A 63 -11.19 8.73 16.74
N LYS A 64 -11.22 8.04 17.89
CA LYS A 64 -10.64 8.53 19.14
C LYS A 64 -9.14 8.80 19.00
N PHE A 65 -8.40 7.93 18.33
CA PHE A 65 -6.96 8.12 18.11
C PHE A 65 -6.67 9.40 17.28
N ILE A 66 -7.48 9.67 16.25
CA ILE A 66 -7.39 10.91 15.45
C ILE A 66 -7.74 12.12 16.33
N ASP A 67 -8.80 12.03 17.13
CA ASP A 67 -9.21 13.13 18.01
C ASP A 67 -8.13 13.45 19.06
N ASP A 68 -7.57 12.42 19.68
CA ASP A 68 -6.47 12.55 20.64
C ASP A 68 -5.26 13.23 19.97
N ALA A 69 -4.91 12.82 18.74
CA ALA A 69 -3.79 13.41 18.00
C ALA A 69 -4.03 14.89 17.67
N LEU A 70 -5.24 15.22 17.21
CA LEU A 70 -5.63 16.61 16.93
C LEU A 70 -5.66 17.46 18.20
N SER A 71 -6.04 16.89 19.35
CA SER A 71 -6.06 17.61 20.64
C SER A 71 -4.66 17.92 21.16
N GLU A 72 -3.70 17.05 20.92
CA GLU A 72 -2.27 17.22 21.23
C GLU A 72 -1.54 18.08 20.19
N GLY A 73 -2.23 18.59 19.17
CA GLY A 73 -1.65 19.41 18.11
C GLY A 73 -0.76 18.64 17.13
N VAL A 74 -0.89 17.30 17.09
CA VAL A 74 -0.14 16.44 16.16
C VAL A 74 -0.86 16.42 14.81
N PRO A 75 -0.21 16.85 13.71
CA PRO A 75 -0.80 16.77 12.39
C PRO A 75 -1.03 15.32 11.93
N VAL A 76 -2.17 15.06 11.31
CA VAL A 76 -2.54 13.72 10.82
C VAL A 76 -2.76 13.72 9.32
N ALA A 77 -2.12 12.78 8.62
CA ALA A 77 -2.38 12.48 7.22
C ALA A 77 -2.83 11.03 7.01
N ILE A 78 -3.80 10.84 6.12
CA ILE A 78 -4.29 9.54 5.68
C ILE A 78 -3.83 9.28 4.25
N LEU A 79 -3.06 8.21 4.07
CA LEU A 79 -2.51 7.84 2.77
C LEU A 79 -3.42 6.81 2.08
N ALA A 80 -4.27 7.27 1.17
CA ALA A 80 -5.17 6.42 0.40
C ALA A 80 -4.53 5.93 -0.92
N ALA A 81 -3.52 6.65 -1.43
CA ALA A 81 -2.83 6.34 -2.68
C ALA A 81 -2.09 4.99 -2.71
N TYR A 82 -1.86 4.38 -1.55
CA TYR A 82 -1.18 3.10 -1.39
C TYR A 82 -1.96 1.91 -1.99
N GLY A 83 -3.29 2.01 -2.06
CA GLY A 83 -4.15 0.92 -2.54
C GLY A 83 -4.51 1.03 -4.02
N ARG A 84 -4.81 -0.11 -4.66
CA ARG A 84 -5.33 -0.16 -6.04
C ARG A 84 -6.60 0.68 -6.27
N ASN A 85 -7.35 1.00 -5.21
CA ASN A 85 -8.62 1.72 -5.26
C ASN A 85 -8.62 2.99 -4.39
N GLY A 86 -7.50 3.72 -4.36
CA GLY A 86 -7.28 4.85 -3.46
C GLY A 86 -8.37 5.92 -3.49
N GLU A 87 -8.93 6.22 -4.67
CA GLU A 87 -9.95 7.27 -4.84
C GLU A 87 -11.33 6.89 -4.27
N LYS A 88 -11.73 5.62 -4.34
CA LYS A 88 -12.98 5.18 -3.70
C LYS A 88 -12.80 5.08 -2.19
N ILE A 89 -11.60 4.66 -1.75
CA ILE A 89 -11.24 4.56 -0.34
C ILE A 89 -11.20 5.93 0.32
N SER A 90 -10.56 6.94 -0.31
CA SER A 90 -10.53 8.31 0.20
C SER A 90 -11.93 8.85 0.42
N ARG A 91 -12.84 8.70 -0.56
CA ARG A 91 -14.25 9.11 -0.45
C ARG A 91 -14.99 8.43 0.71
N SER A 92 -14.82 7.12 0.88
CA SER A 92 -15.47 6.41 1.99
C SER A 92 -14.92 6.85 3.36
N ILE A 93 -13.62 7.14 3.45
CA ILE A 93 -12.98 7.66 4.67
C ILE A 93 -13.51 9.05 5.00
N VAL A 94 -13.58 9.97 4.03
CA VAL A 94 -14.15 11.32 4.21
C VAL A 94 -15.57 11.23 4.75
N LYS A 95 -16.40 10.38 4.14
CA LYS A 95 -17.79 10.19 4.56
C LYS A 95 -17.89 9.67 6.00
N LYS A 96 -17.00 8.76 6.42
CA LYS A 96 -17.03 8.13 7.75
C LYS A 96 -16.46 9.01 8.86
N LEU A 97 -15.35 9.70 8.61
CA LEU A 97 -14.75 10.60 9.60
C LEU A 97 -15.58 11.88 9.81
N GLY A 98 -16.41 12.23 8.83
CA GLY A 98 -17.25 13.41 8.86
C GLY A 98 -16.48 14.69 8.50
N PRO A 99 -17.21 15.79 8.24
CA PRO A 99 -16.61 17.04 7.76
C PRO A 99 -15.71 17.72 8.81
N GLU A 100 -16.04 17.61 10.10
CA GLU A 100 -15.27 18.26 11.17
C GLU A 100 -13.83 17.74 11.24
N ARG A 101 -13.65 16.41 11.27
CA ARG A 101 -12.32 15.79 11.27
C ARG A 101 -11.62 15.97 9.94
N THR A 102 -12.34 15.79 8.83
CA THR A 102 -11.78 15.90 7.47
C THR A 102 -11.20 17.29 7.20
N SER A 103 -11.77 18.35 7.77
CA SER A 103 -11.23 19.70 7.65
C SER A 103 -9.86 19.90 8.32
N LYS A 104 -9.54 19.09 9.33
CA LYS A 104 -8.33 19.18 10.15
C LYS A 104 -7.23 18.21 9.72
N ILE A 105 -7.59 17.13 9.04
CA ILE A 105 -6.64 16.11 8.56
C ILE A 105 -6.34 16.28 7.07
N LYS A 106 -5.20 15.77 6.61
CA LYS A 106 -4.87 15.71 5.17
C LYS A 106 -5.13 14.32 4.62
N ILE A 107 -5.82 14.23 3.49
CA ILE A 107 -6.05 12.95 2.81
C ILE A 107 -5.25 12.98 1.50
N VAL A 108 -4.30 12.05 1.37
CA VAL A 108 -3.40 11.96 0.22
C VAL A 108 -3.86 10.80 -0.65
N GLY A 109 -4.58 11.14 -1.72
CA GLY A 109 -4.98 10.25 -2.79
C GLY A 109 -4.00 10.27 -3.95
N LYS A 110 -4.40 9.68 -5.07
CA LYS A 110 -3.51 9.53 -6.23
C LYS A 110 -3.12 10.88 -6.84
N ASN A 111 -4.08 11.82 -6.91
CA ASN A 111 -3.85 13.14 -7.50
C ASN A 111 -2.90 13.96 -6.65
N GLU A 112 -3.02 13.87 -5.32
CA GLU A 112 -2.13 14.53 -4.37
C GLU A 112 -0.71 13.99 -4.47
N VAL A 113 -0.55 12.66 -4.62
CA VAL A 113 0.79 12.09 -4.87
C VAL A 113 1.35 12.59 -6.19
N GLU A 114 0.58 12.57 -7.27
CA GLU A 114 1.04 13.09 -8.58
C GLU A 114 1.38 14.59 -8.53
N GLY A 115 0.69 15.37 -7.70
CA GLY A 115 0.93 16.80 -7.50
C GLY A 115 2.11 17.14 -6.57
N SER A 116 2.55 16.22 -5.71
CA SER A 116 3.67 16.42 -4.78
C SER A 116 5.00 16.62 -5.50
N PHE A 117 5.95 17.32 -4.87
CA PHE A 117 7.28 17.57 -5.46
C PHE A 117 7.98 16.26 -5.86
N TYR A 118 7.96 15.28 -4.95
CA TYR A 118 8.56 13.98 -5.20
C TYR A 118 7.80 13.17 -6.26
N GLY A 119 6.47 13.25 -6.26
CA GLY A 119 5.64 12.58 -7.25
C GLY A 119 5.85 13.12 -8.66
N GLN A 120 6.00 14.43 -8.83
CA GLN A 120 6.35 15.03 -10.12
C GLN A 120 7.71 14.55 -10.64
N LEU A 121 8.69 14.42 -9.73
CA LEU A 121 10.04 13.94 -10.07
C LEU A 121 10.05 12.46 -10.48
N VAL A 122 9.36 11.60 -9.74
CA VAL A 122 9.41 10.14 -9.93
C VAL A 122 8.40 9.66 -10.98
N LEU A 123 7.21 10.26 -11.03
CA LEU A 123 6.15 9.89 -11.97
C LEU A 123 6.23 10.68 -13.29
N GLY A 124 7.15 11.65 -13.39
CA GLY A 124 7.48 12.34 -14.64
C GLY A 124 6.40 13.26 -15.20
N LYS A 125 5.34 13.58 -14.42
CA LYS A 125 4.24 14.46 -14.87
C LYS A 125 4.56 15.95 -14.79
N GLY A 126 5.68 16.33 -14.19
CA GLY A 126 6.14 17.71 -14.12
C GLY A 126 6.95 18.09 -15.35
N VAL A 127 6.30 18.71 -16.33
CA VAL A 127 6.86 19.27 -17.59
C VAL A 127 7.12 18.21 -18.67
N THR A 128 6.17 18.05 -19.60
CA THR A 128 6.38 18.04 -21.07
C THR A 128 5.11 17.62 -21.81
N SER A 129 5.01 18.06 -23.05
CA SER A 129 3.92 17.80 -24.00
C SER A 129 3.64 16.30 -24.23
N SER A 130 2.43 15.96 -24.69
CA SER A 130 1.93 14.57 -24.80
C SER A 130 2.80 13.59 -25.60
N LEU A 131 3.75 14.07 -26.42
CA LEU A 131 4.69 13.21 -27.16
C LEU A 131 5.88 12.74 -26.31
N ASP A 132 6.43 13.62 -25.47
CA ASP A 132 7.57 13.29 -24.61
C ASP A 132 7.14 12.29 -23.53
N GLU A 133 5.91 12.41 -23.04
CA GLU A 133 5.31 11.50 -22.06
C GLU A 133 5.16 10.06 -22.63
N GLN A 134 4.84 9.92 -23.92
CA GLN A 134 4.79 8.61 -24.60
C GLN A 134 6.20 8.01 -24.79
N LEU A 135 7.17 8.84 -25.16
CA LEU A 135 8.57 8.43 -25.31
C LEU A 135 9.18 7.98 -23.98
N ILE A 136 8.98 8.73 -22.90
CA ILE A 136 9.45 8.38 -21.55
C ILE A 136 8.80 7.06 -21.10
N LYS A 137 7.50 6.88 -21.35
CA LYS A 137 6.79 5.65 -20.98
C LYS A 137 7.27 4.42 -21.75
N GLU A 138 7.50 4.53 -23.05
CA GLU A 138 8.06 3.43 -23.84
C GLU A 138 9.54 3.18 -23.49
N ALA A 139 10.32 4.21 -23.19
CA ALA A 139 11.70 4.06 -22.71
C ALA A 139 11.76 3.36 -21.34
N GLN A 140 10.90 3.75 -20.39
CA GLN A 140 10.78 3.09 -19.08
C GLN A 140 10.36 1.63 -19.22
N LYS A 141 9.40 1.34 -20.11
CA LYS A 141 8.94 -0.02 -20.40
C LYS A 141 10.04 -0.87 -21.05
N ALA A 142 10.82 -0.31 -21.97
CA ALA A 142 11.97 -0.98 -22.57
C ALA A 142 13.07 -1.25 -21.54
N ALA A 143 13.39 -0.27 -20.70
CA ALA A 143 14.37 -0.42 -19.62
C ALA A 143 13.92 -1.45 -18.57
N SER A 144 12.63 -1.46 -18.21
CA SER A 144 12.02 -2.46 -17.33
C SER A 144 12.14 -3.87 -17.92
N ALA A 145 11.82 -4.04 -19.21
CA ALA A 145 11.94 -5.32 -19.90
C ALA A 145 13.39 -5.83 -19.98
N GLU A 146 14.36 -4.93 -20.20
CA GLU A 146 15.78 -5.30 -20.22
C GLU A 146 16.29 -5.65 -18.82
N LYS A 147 15.91 -4.88 -17.80
CA LYS A 147 16.20 -5.18 -16.39
C LYS A 147 15.61 -6.53 -15.98
N GLN A 148 14.40 -6.84 -16.44
CA GLN A 148 13.75 -8.13 -16.25
C GLN A 148 14.55 -9.26 -16.89
N ARG A 149 14.99 -9.09 -18.15
CA ARG A 149 15.78 -10.07 -18.89
C ARG A 149 17.10 -10.39 -18.18
N ILE A 150 17.86 -9.35 -17.80
CA ILE A 150 19.15 -9.51 -17.10
C ILE A 150 18.94 -10.21 -15.77
N ALA A 151 17.91 -9.82 -15.02
CA ALA A 151 17.63 -10.43 -13.74
C ALA A 151 17.15 -11.89 -13.86
N GLU A 152 16.41 -12.26 -14.91
CA GLU A 152 16.05 -13.65 -15.23
C GLU A 152 17.27 -14.49 -15.61
N GLU A 153 18.22 -13.91 -16.36
CA GLU A 153 19.48 -14.55 -16.71
C GLU A 153 20.36 -14.78 -15.47
N VAL A 154 20.51 -13.76 -14.62
CA VAL A 154 21.26 -13.85 -13.34
C VAL A 154 20.56 -14.82 -12.37
N ALA A 155 19.23 -14.81 -12.31
CA ALA A 155 18.42 -15.77 -11.55
C ALA A 155 18.67 -17.22 -11.99
N SER A 156 18.75 -17.46 -13.30
CA SER A 156 19.05 -18.78 -13.88
C SER A 156 20.45 -19.26 -13.50
N ILE A 157 21.45 -18.36 -13.59
CA ILE A 157 22.84 -18.64 -13.19
C ILE A 157 22.93 -18.97 -11.68
N LEU A 158 22.20 -18.22 -10.85
CA LEU A 158 22.25 -18.34 -9.39
C LEU A 158 21.24 -19.35 -8.81
N LYS A 159 20.42 -20.01 -9.65
CA LYS A 159 19.28 -20.86 -9.22
C LYS A 159 18.34 -20.17 -8.22
N LEU A 160 18.15 -18.87 -8.36
CA LEU A 160 17.27 -18.06 -7.50
C LEU A 160 16.04 -17.64 -8.30
N SER A 161 14.86 -17.61 -7.69
CA SER A 161 13.69 -16.97 -8.30
C SER A 161 13.67 -15.49 -7.92
N VAL A 162 13.89 -14.60 -8.88
CA VAL A 162 13.80 -13.14 -8.66
C VAL A 162 12.44 -12.66 -9.15
N ASP A 163 11.69 -12.01 -8.27
CA ASP A 163 10.42 -11.36 -8.61
C ASP A 163 10.63 -9.84 -8.65
N ILE A 164 10.49 -9.24 -9.83
CA ILE A 164 10.85 -7.83 -10.10
C ILE A 164 9.60 -6.94 -10.11
N THR A 165 8.42 -7.56 -10.07
CA THR A 165 7.12 -6.86 -10.01
C THR A 165 6.93 -6.03 -8.74
N THR A 166 7.77 -6.25 -7.73
CA THR A 166 7.85 -5.49 -6.47
C THR A 166 8.32 -4.05 -6.66
N SER A 167 9.16 -3.76 -7.67
CA SER A 167 9.81 -2.45 -7.88
C SER A 167 8.80 -1.31 -8.12
N GLU A 168 7.85 -1.51 -9.05
CA GLU A 168 6.86 -0.47 -9.39
C GLU A 168 5.86 -0.23 -8.26
N SER A 169 5.61 -1.24 -7.43
CA SER A 169 4.73 -1.10 -6.27
C SER A 169 5.43 -0.28 -5.19
N SER A 170 6.69 -0.56 -4.87
CA SER A 170 7.44 0.14 -3.82
C SER A 170 7.62 1.62 -4.11
N GLU A 171 7.85 2.01 -5.36
CA GLU A 171 8.05 3.42 -5.74
C GLU A 171 6.78 4.27 -5.51
N LYS A 172 5.61 3.72 -5.85
CA LYS A 172 4.31 4.39 -5.60
C LYS A 172 4.05 4.58 -4.12
N VAL A 173 4.43 3.59 -3.30
CA VAL A 173 4.31 3.68 -1.85
C VAL A 173 5.25 4.74 -1.29
N ILE A 174 6.51 4.73 -1.71
CA ILE A 174 7.51 5.72 -1.29
C ILE A 174 7.04 7.13 -1.67
N ALA A 175 6.52 7.31 -2.89
CA ALA A 175 5.96 8.58 -3.32
C ALA A 175 4.77 9.02 -2.46
N ALA A 176 3.87 8.10 -2.09
CA ALA A 176 2.76 8.40 -1.20
C ALA A 176 3.20 8.80 0.22
N LEU A 177 4.22 8.13 0.77
CA LEU A 177 4.77 8.47 2.08
C LEU A 177 5.42 9.86 2.08
N ARG A 178 6.21 10.17 1.06
CA ARG A 178 6.85 11.48 0.91
C ARG A 178 5.83 12.60 0.68
N ALA A 179 4.83 12.37 -0.17
CA ALA A 179 3.73 13.30 -0.37
C ALA A 179 2.97 13.56 0.94
N GLY A 180 2.70 12.52 1.73
CA GLY A 180 2.11 12.63 3.07
C GLY A 180 2.87 13.61 3.97
N SER A 181 4.19 13.44 4.04
CA SER A 181 5.09 14.30 4.82
C SER A 181 5.04 15.75 4.33
N GLU A 182 5.05 15.95 3.01
CA GLU A 182 5.00 17.27 2.35
C GLU A 182 3.69 18.01 2.66
N TYR A 183 2.54 17.35 2.51
CA TYR A 183 1.22 17.97 2.79
C TYR A 183 1.00 18.29 4.27
N VAL A 184 1.69 17.59 5.16
CA VAL A 184 1.70 17.85 6.60
C VAL A 184 2.71 18.94 6.97
N GLY A 185 3.70 19.22 6.11
CA GLY A 185 4.75 20.20 6.36
C GLY A 185 5.81 19.72 7.37
N CYS A 186 5.99 18.41 7.51
CA CYS A 186 6.99 17.81 8.39
C CYS A 186 8.05 17.05 7.60
N ASP A 187 9.26 16.95 8.15
CA ASP A 187 10.28 16.04 7.62
C ASP A 187 9.84 14.58 7.81
N VAL A 188 10.23 13.72 6.86
CA VAL A 188 10.00 12.27 6.88
C VAL A 188 10.51 11.64 8.18
N GLN A 189 11.63 12.13 8.72
CA GLN A 189 12.23 11.64 9.97
C GLN A 189 11.40 11.99 11.22
N ASN A 190 10.60 13.05 11.15
CA ASN A 190 9.72 13.50 12.22
C ASN A 190 8.29 12.97 12.08
N CYS A 191 8.03 12.12 11.08
CA CYS A 191 6.75 11.49 10.84
C CYS A 191 6.80 10.03 11.31
N ILE A 192 5.70 9.54 11.90
CA ILE A 192 5.55 8.11 12.24
C ILE A 192 4.52 7.50 11.31
N LEU A 193 4.92 6.49 10.54
CA LEU A 193 3.99 5.71 9.72
C LEU A 193 3.26 4.68 10.58
N VAL A 194 1.93 4.75 10.59
CA VAL A 194 1.09 3.66 11.11
C VAL A 194 0.64 2.79 9.93
N ALA A 195 1.20 1.58 9.81
CA ALA A 195 0.95 0.67 8.68
C ALA A 195 0.30 -0.65 9.11
N GLY A 196 -0.41 -1.30 8.20
CA GLY A 196 -0.98 -2.64 8.40
C GLY A 196 -0.37 -3.74 7.53
N SER A 197 0.57 -3.39 6.64
CA SER A 197 1.11 -4.28 5.60
C SER A 197 2.60 -4.10 5.40
N GLN A 198 3.29 -5.18 5.00
CA GLN A 198 4.74 -5.24 4.84
C GLN A 198 5.31 -4.22 3.85
N SER A 199 4.65 -4.01 2.70
CA SER A 199 5.14 -3.05 1.71
C SER A 199 5.11 -1.58 2.19
N GLY A 200 4.26 -1.25 3.16
CA GLY A 200 4.30 0.05 3.83
C GLY A 200 5.51 0.17 4.76
N VAL A 201 5.78 -0.90 5.52
CA VAL A 201 6.93 -0.97 6.44
C VAL A 201 8.25 -0.89 5.69
N LEU A 202 8.41 -1.66 4.62
CA LEU A 202 9.62 -1.65 3.79
C LEU A 202 9.84 -0.28 3.13
N ALA A 203 8.78 0.34 2.62
CA ALA A 203 8.90 1.66 2.02
C ALA A 203 9.27 2.74 3.05
N ALA A 204 8.76 2.64 4.28
CA ALA A 204 9.14 3.52 5.39
C ALA A 204 10.61 3.33 5.76
N GLU A 205 11.08 2.10 5.86
CA GLU A 205 12.49 1.78 6.09
C GLU A 205 13.40 2.37 5.01
N CYS A 206 13.02 2.26 3.72
CA CYS A 206 13.79 2.83 2.61
C CYS A 206 13.96 4.36 2.68
N ILE A 207 13.02 5.09 3.30
CA ILE A 207 13.09 6.55 3.46
C ILE A 207 13.52 6.96 4.88
N GLY A 208 13.81 5.99 5.75
CA GLY A 208 14.13 6.21 7.16
C GLY A 208 12.96 6.76 7.98
N MET A 209 11.71 6.58 7.57
CA MET A 209 10.53 6.98 8.34
C MET A 209 10.25 5.93 9.43
N PRO A 210 10.23 6.29 10.73
CA PRO A 210 9.83 5.37 11.78
C PRO A 210 8.45 4.77 11.52
N CYS A 211 8.32 3.45 11.63
CA CYS A 211 7.07 2.74 11.37
C CYS A 211 6.60 1.93 12.57
N VAL A 212 5.31 2.06 12.89
CA VAL A 212 4.57 1.23 13.83
C VAL A 212 3.51 0.44 13.07
N VAL A 213 3.45 -0.86 13.32
CA VAL A 213 2.48 -1.73 12.67
C VAL A 213 1.26 -1.95 13.55
N VAL A 214 0.07 -1.84 12.96
CA VAL A 214 -1.20 -2.24 13.59
C VAL A 214 -1.77 -3.42 12.81
N ARG A 215 -1.67 -4.63 13.38
CA ARG A 215 -2.10 -5.87 12.73
C ARG A 215 -3.60 -5.89 12.49
N CYS A 216 -4.04 -6.59 11.45
CA CYS A 216 -5.43 -7.03 11.29
C CYS A 216 -5.49 -8.55 11.38
N SER A 217 -6.69 -9.11 11.28
CA SER A 217 -6.91 -10.56 11.16
C SER A 217 -6.04 -11.21 10.06
N PHE A 218 -5.77 -10.49 8.96
CA PHE A 218 -4.94 -10.98 7.86
C PHE A 218 -3.43 -10.95 8.15
N THR A 219 -2.99 -10.08 9.06
CA THR A 219 -1.57 -9.92 9.42
C THR A 219 -1.27 -10.33 10.85
N ALA A 220 -2.20 -11.03 11.52
CA ALA A 220 -2.06 -11.46 12.92
C ALA A 220 -0.81 -12.33 13.15
N ARG A 221 -0.44 -13.17 12.16
CA ARG A 221 0.74 -14.04 12.20
C ARG A 221 1.92 -13.52 11.37
N ALA A 222 1.78 -12.33 10.78
CA ALA A 222 2.86 -11.74 9.99
C ALA A 222 3.90 -11.12 10.93
N GLU A 223 5.16 -11.27 10.56
CA GLU A 223 6.29 -10.66 11.25
C GLU A 223 6.74 -9.39 10.53
N PHE A 224 7.09 -8.37 11.32
CA PHE A 224 7.47 -7.05 10.82
C PHE A 224 8.81 -6.63 11.45
N PRO A 225 9.94 -7.25 11.05
CA PRO A 225 11.23 -7.03 11.71
C PRO A 225 11.72 -5.59 11.64
N SER A 226 11.39 -4.88 10.55
CA SER A 226 11.78 -3.47 10.36
C SER A 226 10.85 -2.48 11.07
N ALA A 227 9.75 -2.93 11.68
CA ALA A 227 8.85 -2.06 12.42
C ALA A 227 9.39 -1.82 13.84
N LYS A 228 9.32 -0.57 14.31
CA LYS A 228 9.78 -0.22 15.67
C LYS A 228 8.86 -0.75 16.77
N ALA A 229 7.60 -1.01 16.44
CA ALA A 229 6.63 -1.66 17.30
C ALA A 229 5.52 -2.31 16.48
N VAL A 230 4.91 -3.36 17.04
CA VAL A 230 3.75 -4.06 16.48
C VAL A 230 2.65 -4.07 17.53
N MET A 231 1.46 -3.63 17.15
CA MET A 231 0.26 -3.50 17.99
C MET A 231 -0.91 -4.23 17.32
N ASP A 232 -1.96 -4.55 18.09
CA ASP A 232 -3.13 -5.27 17.58
C ASP A 232 -4.33 -4.37 17.30
N GLY A 233 -4.35 -3.16 17.86
CA GLY A 233 -5.46 -2.24 17.71
C GLY A 233 -5.13 -0.77 18.01
N PHE A 234 -6.18 0.03 18.10
CA PHE A 234 -6.12 1.42 18.54
C PHE A 234 -6.80 1.54 19.91
N GLY A 235 -6.19 2.29 20.81
CA GLY A 235 -6.72 2.55 22.15
C GLY A 235 -6.32 1.51 23.21
N GLY A 236 -6.66 1.81 24.48
CA GLY A 236 -6.42 0.92 25.62
C GLY A 236 -4.94 0.56 25.80
N THR A 237 -4.65 -0.74 25.84
CA THR A 237 -3.29 -1.29 25.95
C THR A 237 -2.52 -1.31 24.63
N ASP A 238 -3.16 -0.98 23.50
CA ASP A 238 -2.54 -0.97 22.18
C ASP A 238 -2.00 0.44 21.83
N LEU A 239 -2.15 0.87 20.57
CA LEU A 239 -1.62 2.12 20.06
C LEU A 239 -2.41 3.32 20.59
N THR A 240 -1.72 4.23 21.28
CA THR A 240 -2.25 5.51 21.74
C THR A 240 -1.29 6.64 21.39
N VAL A 241 -1.82 7.86 21.27
CA VAL A 241 -1.01 9.05 20.96
C VAL A 241 0.02 9.31 22.06
N SER A 242 -0.34 9.15 23.33
CA SER A 242 0.59 9.31 24.46
C SER A 242 1.79 8.34 24.39
N LYS A 243 1.59 7.11 23.90
CA LYS A 243 2.71 6.15 23.67
C LYS A 243 3.59 6.55 22.50
N LEU A 244 3.00 7.14 21.46
CA LEU A 244 3.77 7.66 20.33
C LEU A 244 4.63 8.85 20.76
N LEU A 245 4.10 9.76 21.58
CA LEU A 245 4.80 10.96 22.04
C LEU A 245 5.85 10.68 23.13
N SER A 246 5.62 9.71 24.02
CA SER A 246 6.54 9.41 25.13
C SER A 246 7.78 8.63 24.72
N LYS A 247 7.74 7.92 23.59
CA LYS A 247 8.85 7.08 23.13
C LYS A 247 9.64 7.80 22.04
N LYS A 248 10.98 7.78 22.12
CA LYS A 248 11.83 8.18 21.00
C LYS A 248 11.88 7.05 19.98
N TRP A 249 11.57 7.37 18.72
CA TRP A 249 11.45 6.39 17.62
C TRP A 249 12.64 6.41 16.64
N SER A 250 13.72 7.14 16.99
CA SER A 250 15.02 7.19 16.31
C SER A 250 15.73 5.84 16.37
#